data_AF-A0A5B7SXF8-F1
#
_entry.id   AF-A0A5B7SXF8-F1
#
_cell.length_a   1.000
_cell.length_b   1.000
_cell.length_c   1.000
_cell.angle_alpha   90.00
_cell.angle_beta   90.00
_cell.angle_gamma   90.00
#
_symmetry.space_group_name_H-M   'P 1'
#
loop_
_entity.id
_entity.type
_entity.pdbx_description
1 polymer ?
#
loop_
_entity_poly.entity_id
_entity_poly.type
_entity_poly.pdbx_seq_one_letter_code
_entity_poly.pdbx_strand_id
1 'polypeptide(L)'
;MAYEVNLIINGKKEQFKRTEPPFLKEITRALVLQQHQVRMYGKNDGPTDKDFDNNSKEIAKFASQFFKDQFTQEDFLNGADGENVTVISNIIDQCLGVKNPEDIDTDESKAKK
;
A
#
# COMPACT_ATOMS: atom_id res chain seq x y z
N MET A 1 -15.31 -1.46 -5.89
CA MET A 1 -14.44 -0.40 -5.36
C MET A 1 -13.43 -0.07 -6.43
N ALA A 2 -13.15 1.21 -6.71
CA ALA A 2 -12.12 1.61 -7.65
C ALA A 2 -10.91 2.12 -6.86
N TYR A 3 -9.74 1.59 -7.17
CA TYR A 3 -8.46 2.06 -6.65
C TYR A 3 -7.90 3.08 -7.63
N GLU A 4 -7.42 4.22 -7.12
CA GLU A 4 -6.85 5.29 -7.94
C GLU A 4 -5.57 5.78 -7.30
N VAL A 5 -4.55 6.06 -8.11
CA VAL A 5 -3.32 6.74 -7.67
C VAL A 5 -2.92 7.75 -8.74
N ASN A 6 -2.41 8.90 -8.30
CA ASN A 6 -1.92 9.95 -9.19
C ASN A 6 -0.40 10.05 -9.04
N LEU A 7 0.34 10.09 -10.15
CA LEU A 7 1.79 10.25 -10.14
C LEU A 7 2.19 11.44 -11.01
N ILE A 8 3.23 12.15 -10.60
CA ILE A 8 3.90 13.16 -11.43
C ILE A 8 4.97 12.45 -12.26
N ILE A 9 4.68 12.21 -13.54
CA ILE A 9 5.61 11.56 -14.48
C ILE A 9 5.98 12.59 -15.54
N ASN A 10 7.28 12.85 -15.72
CA ASN A 10 7.79 13.85 -16.67
C ASN A 10 7.14 15.25 -16.50
N GLY A 11 6.87 15.64 -15.25
CA GLY A 11 6.24 16.92 -14.91
C GLY A 11 4.73 17.00 -15.18
N LYS A 12 4.08 15.89 -15.53
CA LYS A 12 2.63 15.82 -15.75
C LYS A 12 1.98 14.90 -14.72
N LYS A 13 0.79 15.29 -14.25
CA LYS A 13 -0.02 14.47 -13.36
C LYS A 13 -0.76 13.42 -14.20
N GLU A 14 -0.43 12.15 -13.98
CA GLU A 14 -1.05 10.98 -14.60
C GLU A 14 -1.87 10.22 -13.57
N GLN A 15 -3.06 9.75 -13.93
CA GLN A 15 -3.95 9.00 -13.04
C GLN A 15 -4.02 7.53 -13.49
N PHE A 16 -3.76 6.62 -12.55
CA PHE A 16 -3.84 5.18 -12.77
C PHE A 16 -4.98 4.58 -11.97
N LYS A 17 -5.69 3.62 -12.57
CA LYS A 17 -6.88 3.00 -11.96
C LYS A 17 -6.80 1.48 -11.99
N ARG A 18 -7.36 0.85 -10.95
CA ARG A 18 -7.66 -0.58 -10.91
C ARG A 18 -9.07 -0.78 -10.35
N THR A 19 -9.88 -1.59 -11.03
CA THR A 19 -11.27 -1.87 -10.63
C THR A 19 -11.46 -3.26 -10.05
N GLU A 20 -10.51 -4.18 -10.27
CA GLU A 20 -10.58 -5.51 -9.68
C GLU A 20 -10.13 -5.50 -8.22
N PRO A 21 -10.75 -6.32 -7.37
CA PRO A 21 -10.28 -6.50 -6.00
C PRO A 21 -8.84 -7.04 -5.98
N PRO A 22 -8.11 -6.87 -4.86
CA PRO A 22 -6.87 -7.60 -4.63
C PRO A 22 -7.14 -9.10 -4.63
N PHE A 23 -6.29 -9.85 -5.32
CA PHE A 23 -6.31 -11.31 -5.26
C PHE A 23 -5.20 -11.80 -4.33
N LEU A 24 -5.14 -13.12 -4.11
CA LEU A 24 -4.13 -13.76 -3.27
C LEU A 24 -2.70 -13.26 -3.55
N LYS A 25 -2.36 -12.97 -4.81
CA LYS A 25 -1.02 -12.46 -5.15
C LYS A 25 -0.74 -11.07 -4.56
N GLU A 26 -1.71 -10.16 -4.56
CA GLU A 26 -1.57 -8.83 -3.94
C GLU A 26 -1.55 -8.95 -2.41
N ILE A 27 -2.43 -9.78 -1.85
CA ILE A 27 -2.49 -10.06 -0.42
C ILE A 27 -1.15 -10.61 0.09
N THR A 28 -0.59 -11.62 -0.59
CA THR A 28 0.71 -12.20 -0.23
C THR A 28 1.84 -11.18 -0.33
N ARG A 29 1.82 -10.27 -1.32
CA ARG A 29 2.83 -9.21 -1.43
C ARG A 29 2.73 -8.21 -0.27
N ALA A 30 1.51 -7.82 0.10
CA ALA A 30 1.27 -6.96 1.27
C ALA A 30 1.77 -7.64 2.55
N LEU A 31 1.52 -8.94 2.73
CA LEU A 31 2.00 -9.71 3.89
C LEU A 31 3.52 -9.76 3.96
N VAL A 32 4.20 -10.00 2.83
CA VAL A 32 5.67 -10.02 2.76
C VAL A 32 6.24 -8.64 3.12
N LEU A 33 5.67 -7.58 2.55
CA LEU A 33 6.07 -6.20 2.84
C LEU A 33 5.88 -5.88 4.33
N GLN A 34 4.72 -6.20 4.92
CA GLN A 34 4.46 -5.99 6.35
C GLN A 34 5.44 -6.80 7.21
N GLN A 35 5.72 -8.06 6.86
CA GLN A 35 6.67 -8.90 7.58
C GLN A 35 8.09 -8.32 7.54
N HIS A 36 8.51 -7.72 6.42
CA HIS A 36 9.80 -7.04 6.30
C HIS A 36 9.84 -5.78 7.16
N GLN A 37 8.77 -4.97 7.17
CA GLN A 37 8.65 -3.80 8.02
C GLN A 37 8.70 -4.14 9.51
N VAL A 38 8.00 -5.18 9.95
CA VAL A 38 8.05 -5.66 11.35
C VAL A 38 9.48 -6.05 11.74
N ARG A 39 10.21 -6.74 10.85
CA ARG A 39 11.62 -7.09 11.10
C ARG A 39 12.52 -5.87 11.16
N MET A 40 12.29 -4.90 10.28
CA MET A 40 13.02 -3.64 10.22
C MET A 40 12.86 -2.85 11.52
N TYR A 41 11.62 -2.63 11.97
CA TYR A 41 11.33 -1.90 13.22
C TYR A 41 11.62 -2.71 14.50
N GLY A 42 11.71 -4.04 14.40
CA GLY A 42 12.06 -4.92 15.52
C GLY A 42 13.57 -5.05 15.81
N LYS A 43 14.44 -4.37 15.05
CA LYS A 43 15.89 -4.36 15.30
C LYS A 43 16.20 -3.60 16.60
N ASN A 44 17.15 -4.10 17.39
CA ASN A 44 17.54 -3.47 18.66
C ASN A 44 18.04 -2.02 18.49
N ASP A 45 18.80 -1.76 17.43
CA ASP A 45 19.35 -0.44 17.12
C ASP A 45 18.42 0.40 16.21
N GLY A 46 17.22 -0.11 15.94
CA GLY A 46 16.27 0.48 14.98
C GLY A 46 16.65 0.25 13.50
N PRO A 47 15.87 0.83 12.58
CA PRO A 47 16.13 0.75 11.15
C PRO A 47 17.36 1.55 10.72
N THR A 48 18.12 1.01 9.77
CA THR A 48 19.22 1.71 9.08
C THR A 48 18.71 2.44 7.83
N ASP A 49 19.49 3.38 7.29
CA ASP A 49 19.19 4.04 6.01
C ASP A 49 18.95 3.03 4.88
N LYS A 50 19.76 1.96 4.82
CA LYS A 50 19.60 0.88 3.86
C LYS A 50 18.26 0.14 4.02
N ASP A 51 17.75 0.02 5.24
CA ASP A 51 16.44 -0.58 5.47
C ASP A 51 15.32 0.32 4.93
N PHE A 52 15.42 1.63 5.15
CA PHE A 52 14.47 2.58 4.58
C PHE A 52 14.52 2.60 3.05
N ASP A 53 15.71 2.53 2.45
CA ASP A 53 15.89 2.41 0.99
C ASP A 53 15.29 1.12 0.42
N ASN A 54 15.37 0.02 1.16
CA ASN A 54 14.75 -1.24 0.74
C ASN A 54 13.22 -1.17 0.89
N ASN A 55 12.73 -0.63 2.01
CA ASN A 55 11.31 -0.46 2.26
C ASN A 55 10.65 0.43 1.20
N SER A 56 11.28 1.54 0.80
CA SER A 56 10.76 2.42 -0.25
C SER A 56 10.64 1.70 -1.61
N LYS A 57 11.65 0.90 -1.98
CA LYS A 57 11.62 0.06 -3.19
C LYS A 57 10.54 -1.01 -3.13
N GLU A 58 10.33 -1.64 -1.97
CA GLU A 58 9.29 -2.65 -1.79
C GLU A 58 7.89 -2.04 -1.89
N ILE A 59 7.66 -0.84 -1.33
CA ILE A 59 6.41 -0.09 -1.49
C ILE A 59 6.18 0.27 -2.96
N ALA A 60 7.19 0.79 -3.65
CA ALA A 60 7.09 1.14 -5.07
C ALA A 60 6.80 -0.09 -5.94
N LYS A 61 7.44 -1.22 -5.65
CA LYS A 61 7.17 -2.51 -6.29
C LYS A 61 5.76 -3.00 -6.04
N PHE A 62 5.28 -2.90 -4.81
CA PHE A 62 3.90 -3.24 -4.48
C PHE A 62 2.93 -2.38 -5.30
N ALA A 63 3.12 -1.06 -5.29
CA ALA A 63 2.24 -0.11 -6.01
C ALA A 63 2.17 -0.42 -7.51
N SER A 64 3.32 -0.51 -8.18
CA SER A 64 3.41 -0.81 -9.61
C SER A 64 2.69 -2.12 -9.95
N GLN A 65 2.98 -3.19 -9.20
CA GLN A 65 2.37 -4.50 -9.45
C GLN A 65 0.89 -4.58 -9.07
N PHE A 66 0.45 -3.82 -8.06
CA PHE A 66 -0.95 -3.71 -7.68
C PHE A 66 -1.74 -3.06 -8.81
N PHE A 67 -1.23 -2.00 -9.43
CA PHE A 67 -1.82 -1.36 -10.59
C PHE A 67 -1.51 -2.09 -11.92
N LYS A 68 -1.10 -3.37 -11.87
CA LYS A 68 -0.82 -4.22 -13.05
C LYS A 68 0.22 -3.62 -13.98
N ASP A 69 1.27 -3.05 -13.41
CA ASP A 69 2.44 -2.53 -14.12
C ASP A 69 2.09 -1.39 -15.11
N GLN A 70 1.00 -0.64 -14.86
CA GLN A 70 0.63 0.57 -15.61
C GLN A 70 1.67 1.70 -15.47
N PHE A 71 2.47 1.66 -14.41
CA PHE A 71 3.62 2.51 -14.17
C PHE A 71 4.75 1.67 -13.56
N THR A 72 5.98 2.13 -13.69
CA THR A 72 7.16 1.44 -13.16
C THR A 72 7.40 1.77 -11.68
N GLN A 73 8.28 1.00 -11.02
CA GLN A 73 8.72 1.33 -9.65
C GLN A 73 9.39 2.71 -9.58
N GLU A 74 10.15 3.06 -10.61
CA GLU A 74 10.85 4.34 -10.70
C GLU A 74 9.87 5.50 -10.87
N ASP A 75 8.81 5.31 -11.67
CA ASP A 75 7.73 6.29 -11.79
C ASP A 75 7.06 6.55 -10.44
N PHE A 76 6.86 5.50 -9.63
CA PHE A 76 6.30 5.66 -8.30
C PHE A 76 7.27 6.38 -7.34
N LEU A 77 8.53 5.95 -7.29
CA LEU A 77 9.55 6.54 -6.42
C LEU A 77 9.77 8.03 -6.69
N ASN A 78 9.71 8.44 -7.95
CA ASN A 78 9.96 9.82 -8.37
C ASN A 78 8.68 10.67 -8.48
N GLY A 79 7.52 10.03 -8.62
CA GLY A 79 6.26 10.70 -8.97
C GLY A 79 5.19 10.69 -7.88
N ALA A 80 5.32 9.87 -6.83
CA ALA A 80 4.35 9.86 -5.73
C ALA A 80 4.64 10.98 -4.71
N ASP A 81 3.64 11.81 -4.44
CA ASP A 81 3.64 12.73 -3.31
C ASP A 81 3.10 12.06 -2.03
N GLY A 82 3.11 12.79 -0.91
CA GLY A 82 2.68 12.23 0.38
C GLY A 82 1.22 11.73 0.41
N GLU A 83 0.33 12.34 -0.38
CA GLU A 83 -1.06 11.89 -0.52
C GLU A 83 -1.10 10.52 -1.21
N ASN A 84 -0.36 10.36 -2.31
CA ASN A 84 -0.34 9.12 -3.07
C ASN A 84 0.43 7.99 -2.37
N VAL A 85 1.41 8.32 -1.53
CA VAL A 85 2.00 7.35 -0.59
C VAL A 85 0.95 6.86 0.42
N THR A 86 0.16 7.77 0.99
CA THR A 86 -0.92 7.42 1.93
C THR A 86 -1.97 6.52 1.28
N VAL A 87 -2.33 6.80 0.02
CA VAL A 87 -3.22 5.94 -0.76
C VAL A 87 -2.67 4.52 -0.87
N ILE A 88 -1.38 4.35 -1.22
CA ILE A 88 -0.77 3.03 -1.30
C ILE A 88 -0.73 2.33 0.07
N SER A 89 -0.42 3.04 1.15
CA SER A 89 -0.49 2.50 2.51
C SER A 89 -1.88 1.96 2.84
N ASN A 90 -2.94 2.71 2.53
CA ASN A 90 -4.31 2.26 2.74
C ASN A 90 -4.67 1.04 1.89
N ILE A 91 -4.15 0.95 0.65
CA ILE A 91 -4.34 -0.22 -0.21
C ILE A 91 -3.65 -1.46 0.39
N ILE A 92 -2.44 -1.30 0.93
CA ILE A 92 -1.72 -2.37 1.63
C ILE A 92 -2.54 -2.85 2.82
N ASP A 93 -3.04 -1.92 3.65
CA ASP A 93 -3.89 -2.23 4.81
C ASP A 93 -5.16 -2.97 4.42
N GLN A 94 -5.84 -2.55 3.35
CA GLN A 94 -7.00 -3.25 2.81
C GLN A 94 -6.67 -4.66 2.31
N CYS A 95 -5.51 -4.84 1.65
CA CYS A 95 -5.05 -6.18 1.25
C CYS A 95 -4.84 -7.11 2.47
N LEU A 96 -4.49 -6.53 3.62
CA LEU A 96 -4.27 -7.24 4.88
C LEU A 96 -5.55 -7.42 5.70
N GLY A 97 -6.69 -6.94 5.20
CA GLY A 97 -7.98 -7.03 5.91
C GLY A 97 -8.08 -6.08 7.11
N VAL A 98 -7.22 -5.06 7.18
CA VAL A 98 -7.38 -3.97 8.14
C VAL A 98 -8.65 -3.22 7.74
N LYS A 99 -9.63 -3.19 8.65
CA LYS A 99 -10.85 -2.42 8.46
C LYS A 99 -10.52 -0.95 8.70
N ASN A 100 -10.95 -0.07 7.80
CA ASN A 100 -10.97 1.33 8.17
C ASN A 100 -11.92 1.50 9.35
N PRO A 101 -11.69 2.47 10.25
CA PRO A 101 -12.62 2.78 11.34
C PRO A 101 -14.05 3.03 10.85
N GLU A 102 -14.19 3.56 9.63
CA GLU A 102 -15.49 3.80 8.98
C GLU A 102 -16.13 2.54 8.38
N ASP A 103 -15.37 1.44 8.21
CA ASP A 103 -15.84 0.13 7.75
C ASP A 103 -16.19 -0.83 8.92
N ILE A 104 -16.07 -0.36 10.18
CA ILE A 104 -16.55 -1.09 11.34
C ILE A 104 -18.07 -0.88 11.43
N ASP A 105 -18.83 -1.84 10.89
CA ASP A 105 -20.24 -2.00 11.22
C ASP A 105 -20.37 -2.07 12.74
N THR A 106 -20.84 -0.99 13.37
CA THR A 106 -21.31 -0.98 14.75
C THR A 106 -22.62 -1.73 14.80
N ASP A 107 -22.57 -3.05 14.61
CA ASP A 107 -23.71 -3.91 14.80
C ASP A 107 -23.98 -4.08 16.32
N GLU A 108 -24.51 -3.02 16.94
CA GLU A 108 -25.07 -3.03 18.30
C GLU A 108 -26.35 -3.89 18.41
N SER A 109 -26.71 -4.68 17.40
CA SER A 109 -27.97 -5.41 17.37
C SER A 109 -27.87 -6.90 17.73
N LYS A 110 -26.89 -7.32 18.55
CA LYS A 110 -26.87 -8.69 19.14
C LYS A 110 -26.42 -8.75 20.60
N ALA A 111 -27.10 -8.03 21.48
CA ALA A 111 -27.09 -8.34 22.92
C ALA A 111 -28.45 -8.02 23.58
N LYS A 112 -29.52 -8.61 23.05
CA LYS A 112 -30.74 -8.84 23.84
C LYS A 112 -31.25 -10.25 23.56
N LYS A 113 -30.87 -11.19 24.42
CA LYS A 113 -31.69 -12.31 24.85
C LYS A 113 -31.19 -12.85 26.18
#